data_AF-A0A363U3I4-F1
#
_entry.id   AF-A0A363U3I4-F1
#
_cell.length_a   1.000
_cell.length_b   1.000
_cell.length_c   1.000
_cell.angle_alpha   90.00
_cell.angle_beta   90.00
_cell.angle_gamma   90.00
#
_symmetry.space_group_name_H-M   'P 1'
#
loop_
_entity.id
_entity.type
_entity.pdbx_description
1 polymer ?
#
loop_
_entity_poly.entity_id
_entity_poly.type
_entity_poly.pdbx_seq_one_letter_code
_entity_poly.pdbx_strand_id
1 'polypeptide(L)'
;MKKIVLSLVIALVLLVSMALTASAQANRTYFTAVEYDCFTGMGSEPWSEGNVMHVRNILHVNVDVSDTSEFNGLNSTIADAEFNMQTGGAVIRGTLSFQPETINGTWEGTWIFTGNKGKGVAQAVAHGTGALAGKTLFLKLYDAAPDDPRYANLPAMCAGIGEPESIVLVEGYILEP
;
A
#
# COMPACT_ATOMS: atom_id res chain seq x y z
N MET A 1 -47.70 20.94 -20.07
CA MET A 1 -47.59 19.82 -19.10
C MET A 1 -46.38 18.91 -19.34
N LYS A 2 -46.15 18.34 -20.53
CA LYS A 2 -45.02 17.41 -20.80
C LYS A 2 -43.61 17.97 -20.50
N LYS A 3 -43.37 19.27 -20.71
CA LYS A 3 -42.06 19.91 -20.46
C LYS A 3 -41.73 20.08 -18.96
N ILE A 4 -42.75 20.30 -18.12
CA ILE A 4 -42.58 20.51 -16.66
C ILE A 4 -42.25 19.18 -15.97
N VAL A 5 -42.89 18.09 -16.41
CA VAL A 5 -42.64 16.74 -15.88
C VAL A 5 -41.22 16.29 -16.19
N LEU A 6 -40.70 16.56 -17.39
CA LEU A 6 -39.33 16.19 -17.76
C LEU A 6 -38.28 16.96 -16.93
N SER A 7 -38.47 18.25 -16.70
CA SER A 7 -37.57 19.06 -15.86
C SER A 7 -37.54 18.60 -14.41
N LEU A 8 -38.68 18.19 -13.85
CA LEU A 8 -38.77 17.61 -12.51
C LEU A 8 -38.05 16.26 -12.41
N VAL A 9 -38.18 15.39 -13.41
CA VAL A 9 -37.49 14.10 -13.44
C VAL A 9 -35.98 14.29 -13.55
N ILE A 10 -35.50 15.20 -14.40
CA ILE A 10 -34.06 15.49 -14.53
C ILE A 10 -33.50 16.06 -13.23
N ALA A 11 -34.20 16.99 -12.59
CA ALA A 11 -33.79 17.55 -11.31
C ALA A 11 -33.74 16.48 -10.20
N LEU A 12 -34.71 15.56 -10.16
CA LEU A 12 -34.73 14.48 -9.19
C LEU A 12 -33.58 13.48 -9.42
N VAL A 13 -33.30 13.11 -10.68
CA VAL A 13 -32.16 12.25 -11.03
C VAL A 13 -30.83 12.91 -10.64
N LEU A 14 -30.66 14.20 -10.90
CA LEU A 14 -29.47 14.96 -10.50
C LEU A 14 -29.30 14.98 -8.97
N LEU A 15 -30.39 15.22 -8.22
CA LEU A 15 -30.34 15.22 -6.75
C LEU A 15 -30.00 13.84 -6.18
N VAL A 16 -30.56 12.76 -6.74
CA VAL A 16 -30.23 11.38 -6.34
C VAL A 16 -28.77 11.06 -6.67
N SER A 17 -28.27 11.50 -7.83
CA SER A 17 -26.87 11.26 -8.21
C SER A 17 -25.87 11.97 -7.30
N MET A 18 -26.19 13.18 -6.80
CA MET A 18 -25.36 13.91 -5.85
C MET A 18 -25.34 13.26 -4.45
N ALA A 19 -26.47 12.71 -4.01
CA ALA A 19 -26.55 12.00 -2.73
C ALA A 19 -25.70 10.72 -2.71
N LEU A 20 -25.62 10.00 -3.84
CA LEU A 20 -24.80 8.79 -3.96
C LEU A 20 -23.29 9.10 -3.88
N THR A 21 -22.83 10.20 -4.47
CA THR A 21 -21.42 10.59 -4.42
C THR A 21 -20.97 11.04 -3.03
N ALA A 22 -21.83 11.71 -2.26
CA ALA A 22 -21.52 12.13 -0.90
C ALA A 22 -21.38 10.95 0.08
N SER A 23 -22.21 9.90 -0.09
CA SER A 23 -22.15 8.68 0.74
C SER A 23 -20.85 7.90 0.54
N ALA A 24 -20.29 7.89 -0.67
CA ALA A 24 -19.06 7.14 -0.96
C ALA A 24 -17.79 7.77 -0.35
N GLN A 25 -17.80 9.09 -0.10
CA GLN A 25 -16.69 9.78 0.56
C GLN A 25 -16.80 9.72 2.09
N ALA A 26 -18.02 9.63 2.64
CA ALA A 26 -18.27 9.54 4.08
C ALA A 26 -17.74 8.25 4.73
N ASN A 27 -17.56 7.17 3.95
CA ASN A 27 -17.06 5.87 4.43
C ASN A 27 -15.52 5.73 4.35
N ARG A 28 -14.77 6.83 4.23
CA ARG A 28 -13.30 6.78 4.11
C ARG A 28 -12.61 7.38 5.33
N THR A 29 -11.77 6.58 5.97
CA THR A 29 -10.85 7.04 7.01
C THR A 29 -9.46 7.17 6.41
N TYR A 30 -9.03 8.41 6.18
CA TYR A 30 -7.71 8.71 5.63
C TYR A 30 -6.64 8.71 6.72
N PHE A 31 -5.44 8.28 6.37
CA PHE A 31 -4.30 8.23 7.28
C PHE A 31 -2.97 8.39 6.53
N THR A 32 -1.91 8.62 7.31
CA THR A 32 -0.53 8.57 6.81
C THR A 32 0.29 7.62 7.66
N ALA A 33 1.32 7.01 7.07
CA ALA A 33 2.20 6.13 7.80
C ALA A 33 3.64 6.18 7.26
N VAL A 34 4.52 5.59 8.05
CA VAL A 34 5.91 5.31 7.71
C VAL A 34 6.11 3.82 7.84
N GLU A 35 6.51 3.19 6.76
CA GLU A 35 6.89 1.79 6.70
C GLU A 35 8.43 1.71 6.75
N TYR A 36 8.96 0.95 7.69
CA TYR A 36 10.39 0.67 7.81
C TYR A 36 10.66 -0.72 7.23
N ASP A 37 11.28 -0.78 6.05
CA ASP A 37 11.51 -2.03 5.32
C ASP A 37 12.70 -2.80 5.90
N CYS A 38 12.43 -4.01 6.38
CA CYS A 38 13.45 -4.92 6.88
C CYS A 38 13.54 -6.15 5.99
N PHE A 39 14.64 -6.27 5.25
CA PHE A 39 14.92 -7.38 4.36
C PHE A 39 15.23 -8.64 5.17
N THR A 40 14.47 -9.71 4.94
CA THR A 40 14.61 -10.98 5.68
C THR A 40 15.18 -12.10 4.83
N GLY A 41 15.19 -11.95 3.51
CA GLY A 41 15.82 -12.90 2.60
C GLY A 41 15.18 -12.93 1.22
N MET A 42 15.65 -13.87 0.41
CA MET A 42 15.08 -14.17 -0.90
C MET A 42 14.99 -15.68 -1.11
N GLY A 43 13.93 -16.13 -1.77
CA GLY A 43 13.69 -17.57 -2.00
C GLY A 43 14.49 -18.18 -3.14
N SER A 44 15.13 -17.36 -3.98
CA SER A 44 15.98 -17.82 -5.08
C SER A 44 17.07 -16.82 -5.42
N GLU A 45 18.20 -17.31 -5.90
CA GLU A 45 19.27 -16.47 -6.44
C GLU A 45 18.77 -15.62 -7.63
N PRO A 46 19.14 -14.33 -7.70
CA PRO A 46 18.85 -13.49 -8.85
C PRO A 46 19.43 -14.06 -10.14
N TRP A 47 18.72 -13.89 -11.26
CA TRP A 47 19.23 -14.24 -12.58
C TRP A 47 18.96 -13.13 -13.60
N SER A 48 19.59 -13.22 -14.77
CA SER A 48 19.41 -12.25 -15.84
C SER A 48 18.96 -12.93 -17.12
N GLU A 49 18.00 -12.30 -17.81
CA GLU A 49 17.55 -12.66 -19.15
C GLU A 49 17.64 -11.41 -20.05
N GLY A 50 18.68 -11.38 -20.90
CA GLY A 50 19.00 -10.18 -21.68
C GLY A 50 19.34 -8.99 -20.78
N ASN A 51 18.58 -7.89 -20.90
CA ASN A 51 18.74 -6.67 -20.10
C ASN A 51 17.86 -6.65 -18.84
N VAL A 52 17.19 -7.75 -18.50
CA VAL A 52 16.29 -7.81 -17.34
C VAL A 52 16.91 -8.70 -16.27
N MET A 53 17.09 -8.14 -15.07
CA MET A 53 17.40 -8.91 -13.88
C MET A 53 16.10 -9.31 -13.20
N HIS A 54 15.98 -10.58 -12.85
CA HIS A 54 14.85 -11.17 -12.18
C HIS A 54 15.25 -11.56 -10.77
N VAL A 55 14.41 -11.18 -9.81
CA VAL A 55 14.49 -11.61 -8.42
C VAL A 55 13.13 -12.16 -8.04
N ARG A 56 13.08 -13.26 -7.29
CA ARG A 56 11.81 -13.91 -6.90
C ARG A 56 11.78 -14.18 -5.42
N ASN A 57 10.57 -14.17 -4.87
CA ASN A 57 10.30 -14.45 -3.46
C ASN A 57 11.18 -13.61 -2.52
N ILE A 58 11.28 -12.31 -2.79
CA ILE A 58 11.89 -11.34 -1.88
C ILE A 58 11.00 -11.25 -0.65
N LEU A 59 11.57 -11.50 0.52
CA LEU A 59 10.85 -11.56 1.79
C LEU A 59 11.20 -10.33 2.63
N HIS A 60 10.18 -9.55 3.00
CA HIS A 60 10.34 -8.48 3.98
C HIS A 60 9.37 -8.66 5.15
N VAL A 61 9.79 -8.14 6.29
CA VAL A 61 8.91 -7.86 7.41
C VAL A 61 9.09 -6.39 7.73
N ASN A 62 8.08 -5.59 7.48
CA ASN A 62 8.13 -4.15 7.64
C ASN A 62 7.46 -3.77 8.96
N VAL A 63 7.96 -2.69 9.57
CA VAL A 63 7.31 -2.07 10.74
C VAL A 63 6.57 -0.83 10.28
N ASP A 64 5.26 -0.79 10.46
CA ASP A 64 4.44 0.36 10.10
C ASP A 64 4.10 1.19 11.33
N VAL A 65 4.29 2.51 11.21
CA VAL A 65 3.95 3.50 12.21
C VAL A 65 3.01 4.54 11.60
N SER A 66 1.81 4.66 12.17
CA SER A 66 0.72 5.49 11.65
C SER A 66 0.00 6.24 12.76
N ASP A 67 -0.77 7.26 12.37
CA ASP A 67 -1.73 7.95 13.23
C ASP A 67 -3.02 7.14 13.49
N THR A 68 -3.23 6.00 12.79
CA THR A 68 -4.33 5.06 13.04
C THR A 68 -3.83 3.72 13.59
N SER A 69 -4.50 3.20 14.62
CA SER A 69 -4.22 1.88 15.21
C SER A 69 -4.34 0.73 14.21
N GLU A 70 -5.20 0.87 13.21
CA GLU A 70 -5.45 -0.08 12.15
C GLU A 70 -4.27 -0.27 11.19
N PHE A 71 -3.25 0.60 11.30
CA PHE A 71 -2.04 0.59 10.48
C PHE A 71 -0.77 0.82 11.32
N ASN A 72 -0.79 0.41 12.60
CA ASN A 72 0.42 0.27 13.43
C ASN A 72 0.68 -1.21 13.69
N GLY A 73 1.83 -1.73 13.24
CA GLY A 73 2.16 -3.16 13.41
C GLY A 73 3.19 -3.69 12.42
N LEU A 74 3.10 -4.99 12.13
CA LEU A 74 4.04 -5.68 11.25
C LEU A 74 3.37 -6.08 9.93
N ASN A 75 4.02 -5.76 8.81
CA ASN A 75 3.65 -6.17 7.47
C ASN A 75 4.60 -7.25 6.95
N SER A 76 4.12 -8.44 6.65
CA SER A 76 4.93 -9.44 5.94
C SER A 76 4.66 -9.36 4.44
N THR A 77 5.69 -9.18 3.63
CA THR A 77 5.55 -9.14 2.16
C THR A 77 6.39 -10.21 1.48
N ILE A 78 5.85 -10.70 0.36
CA ILE A 78 6.56 -11.58 -0.56
C ILE A 78 6.43 -10.99 -1.95
N ALA A 79 7.55 -10.75 -2.61
CA ALA A 79 7.57 -10.03 -3.87
C ALA A 79 8.46 -10.66 -4.95
N ASP A 80 8.06 -10.45 -6.18
CA ASP A 80 8.86 -10.70 -7.38
C ASP A 80 9.23 -9.37 -8.03
N ALA A 81 10.49 -9.24 -8.45
CA ALA A 81 11.01 -8.03 -9.06
C ALA A 81 11.62 -8.28 -10.45
N GLU A 82 11.46 -7.30 -11.32
CA GLU A 82 12.07 -7.24 -12.64
C GLU A 82 12.72 -5.87 -12.83
N PHE A 83 14.03 -5.87 -13.00
CA PHE A 83 14.83 -4.67 -13.19
C PHE A 83 15.39 -4.63 -14.61
N ASN A 84 14.94 -3.65 -15.41
CA ASN A 84 15.54 -3.37 -16.70
C ASN A 84 16.84 -2.59 -16.50
N MET A 85 17.96 -3.28 -16.64
CA MET A 85 19.31 -2.77 -16.43
C MET A 85 19.73 -1.73 -17.47
N GLN A 86 19.08 -1.70 -18.64
CA GLN A 86 19.35 -0.72 -19.69
C GLN A 86 18.65 0.62 -19.41
N THR A 87 17.39 0.58 -18.98
CA THR A 87 16.60 1.80 -18.75
C THR A 87 16.65 2.30 -17.31
N GLY A 88 17.03 1.43 -16.36
CA GLY A 88 16.87 1.64 -14.93
C GLY A 88 15.42 1.47 -14.43
N GLY A 89 14.57 0.84 -15.25
CA GLY A 89 13.16 0.61 -14.91
C GLY A 89 13.00 -0.56 -13.95
N ALA A 90 12.08 -0.47 -13.01
CA ALA A 90 11.77 -1.52 -12.06
C ALA A 90 10.26 -1.77 -12.02
N VAL A 91 9.88 -3.04 -12.00
CA VAL A 91 8.53 -3.46 -11.64
C VAL A 91 8.61 -4.53 -10.57
N ILE A 92 7.96 -4.29 -9.45
CA ILE A 92 7.93 -5.21 -8.31
C ILE A 92 6.47 -5.47 -7.98
N ARG A 93 6.11 -6.73 -7.77
CA ARG A 93 4.73 -7.16 -7.48
C ARG A 93 4.76 -8.15 -6.35
N GLY A 94 3.83 -8.03 -5.42
CA GLY A 94 3.83 -8.90 -4.27
C GLY A 94 2.49 -9.03 -3.58
N THR A 95 2.49 -9.91 -2.59
CA THR A 95 1.42 -10.05 -1.60
C THR A 95 1.85 -9.39 -0.29
N LEU A 96 0.88 -9.02 0.52
CA LEU A 96 1.09 -8.50 1.86
C LEU A 96 0.12 -9.16 2.85
N SER A 97 0.61 -9.36 4.08
CA SER A 97 -0.15 -9.80 5.25
C SER A 97 0.25 -8.91 6.42
N PHE A 98 -0.62 -7.98 6.78
CA PHE A 98 -0.37 -7.02 7.86
C PHE A 98 -1.16 -7.35 9.11
N GLN A 99 -0.47 -7.37 10.25
CA GLN A 99 -1.07 -7.59 11.57
C GLN A 99 -0.92 -6.30 12.41
N PRO A 100 -2.02 -5.55 12.64
CA PRO A 100 -2.00 -4.44 13.58
C PRO A 100 -1.77 -4.93 15.02
N GLU A 101 -1.05 -4.17 15.84
CA GLU A 101 -0.61 -4.59 17.17
C GLU A 101 -1.77 -4.84 18.16
N THR A 102 -2.81 -4.03 18.07
CA THR A 102 -3.90 -3.97 19.06
C THR A 102 -5.23 -4.51 18.56
N ILE A 103 -5.26 -5.06 17.34
CA ILE A 103 -6.49 -5.47 16.67
C ILE A 103 -6.39 -6.95 16.29
N ASN A 104 -7.40 -7.72 16.69
CA ASN A 104 -7.49 -9.14 16.35
C ASN A 104 -8.04 -9.35 14.92
N GLY A 105 -7.19 -9.11 13.92
CA GLY A 105 -7.46 -9.28 12.50
C GLY A 105 -6.24 -8.88 11.66
N THR A 106 -6.23 -9.23 10.38
CA THR A 106 -5.15 -8.91 9.44
C THR A 106 -5.67 -8.14 8.23
N TRP A 107 -4.80 -7.39 7.55
CA TRP A 107 -5.02 -6.97 6.16
C TRP A 107 -4.30 -7.93 5.22
N GLU A 108 -5.03 -8.54 4.30
CA GLU A 108 -4.48 -9.46 3.30
C GLU A 108 -4.64 -8.85 1.91
N GLY A 109 -3.56 -8.78 1.13
CA GLY A 109 -3.61 -8.02 -0.11
C GLY A 109 -2.48 -8.24 -1.10
N THR A 110 -2.49 -7.39 -2.11
CA THR A 110 -1.48 -7.35 -3.17
C THR A 110 -1.04 -5.92 -3.43
N TRP A 111 0.18 -5.78 -3.94
CA TRP A 111 0.74 -4.49 -4.29
C TRP A 111 1.59 -4.57 -5.54
N ILE A 112 1.75 -3.42 -6.19
CA ILE A 112 2.62 -3.24 -7.34
C ILE A 112 3.39 -1.93 -7.20
N PHE A 113 4.70 -2.02 -7.34
CA PHE A 113 5.61 -0.89 -7.53
C PHE A 113 5.99 -0.78 -9.00
N THR A 114 5.95 0.44 -9.50
CA THR A 114 6.56 0.77 -10.79
C THR A 114 7.43 2.00 -10.62
N GLY A 115 8.68 1.91 -11.07
CA GLY A 115 9.64 2.99 -10.91
C GLY A 115 10.69 3.02 -12.00
N ASN A 116 11.43 4.13 -12.02
CA ASN A 116 12.57 4.32 -12.90
C ASN A 116 13.66 5.09 -12.16
N LYS A 117 14.90 4.58 -12.20
CA LYS A 117 16.09 5.19 -11.57
C LYS A 117 15.88 5.55 -10.10
N GLY A 118 15.31 4.62 -9.32
CA GLY A 118 15.11 4.81 -7.88
C GLY A 118 14.04 5.85 -7.52
N LYS A 119 13.12 6.14 -8.45
CA LYS A 119 11.89 6.88 -8.15
C LYS A 119 10.73 6.04 -8.62
N GLY A 120 9.88 5.62 -7.70
CA GLY A 120 8.63 4.94 -8.06
C GLY A 120 7.46 5.35 -7.20
N VAL A 121 6.32 4.80 -7.58
CA VAL A 121 5.12 4.81 -6.76
C VAL A 121 4.66 3.37 -6.70
N ALA A 122 4.35 2.92 -5.48
CA ALA A 122 3.64 1.67 -5.27
C ALA A 122 2.18 1.93 -4.92
N GLN A 123 1.34 0.96 -5.28
CA GLN A 123 -0.07 0.94 -4.93
C GLN A 123 -0.39 -0.42 -4.32
N ALA A 124 -1.13 -0.43 -3.23
CA ALA A 124 -1.59 -1.64 -2.58
C ALA A 124 -3.09 -1.62 -2.34
N VAL A 125 -3.69 -2.81 -2.40
CA VAL A 125 -5.08 -3.06 -1.99
C VAL A 125 -5.09 -4.29 -1.10
N ALA A 126 -5.76 -4.19 0.05
CA ALA A 126 -5.91 -5.29 0.99
C ALA A 126 -7.30 -5.35 1.60
N HIS A 127 -7.71 -6.52 2.07
CA HIS A 127 -9.00 -6.77 2.69
C HIS A 127 -8.83 -7.23 4.12
N GLY A 128 -9.67 -6.70 5.00
CA GLY A 128 -9.60 -7.00 6.42
C GLY A 128 -10.15 -8.38 6.76
N THR A 129 -9.53 -9.05 7.72
CA THR A 129 -9.97 -10.30 8.34
C THR A 129 -10.30 -10.08 9.82
N GLY A 130 -10.97 -11.03 10.48
CA GLY A 130 -11.26 -10.94 11.92
C GLY A 130 -12.03 -9.66 12.29
N ALA A 131 -11.50 -8.86 13.21
CA ALA A 131 -12.07 -7.58 13.62
C ALA A 131 -12.07 -6.50 12.52
N LEU A 132 -11.31 -6.69 11.44
CA LEU A 132 -11.27 -5.81 10.27
C LEU A 132 -12.19 -6.29 9.13
N ALA A 133 -12.92 -7.40 9.32
CA ALA A 133 -13.76 -7.98 8.29
C ALA A 133 -14.77 -6.98 7.70
N GLY A 134 -14.88 -6.97 6.37
CA GLY A 134 -15.74 -6.07 5.61
C GLY A 134 -15.09 -4.74 5.23
N LYS A 135 -13.94 -4.40 5.81
CA LYS A 135 -13.18 -3.21 5.43
C LYS A 135 -12.23 -3.49 4.26
N THR A 136 -11.91 -2.46 3.48
CA THR A 136 -10.89 -2.52 2.42
C THR A 136 -9.88 -1.40 2.59
N LEU A 137 -8.60 -1.74 2.46
CA LEU A 137 -7.47 -0.83 2.58
C LEU A 137 -6.95 -0.47 1.19
N PHE A 138 -6.67 0.81 0.97
CA PHE A 138 -6.05 1.33 -0.25
C PHE A 138 -4.85 2.19 0.12
N LEU A 139 -3.68 1.86 -0.44
CA LEU A 139 -2.42 2.55 -0.14
C LEU A 139 -1.77 3.10 -1.41
N LYS A 140 -1.14 4.26 -1.27
CA LYS A 140 -0.08 4.75 -2.14
C LYS A 140 1.21 4.84 -1.33
N LEU A 141 2.27 4.34 -1.92
CA LEU A 141 3.57 4.20 -1.28
C LEU A 141 4.62 4.94 -2.11
N TYR A 142 5.51 5.66 -1.43
CA TYR A 142 6.54 6.49 -2.03
C TYR A 142 7.88 6.26 -1.34
N ASP A 143 8.95 6.23 -2.13
CA ASP A 143 10.31 6.19 -1.59
C ASP A 143 10.57 7.46 -0.77
N ALA A 144 11.08 7.31 0.45
CA ALA A 144 11.56 8.46 1.22
C ALA A 144 12.78 9.10 0.54
N ALA A 145 12.96 10.41 0.73
CA ALA A 145 14.16 11.07 0.25
C ALA A 145 15.40 10.54 1.01
N PRO A 146 16.59 10.40 0.39
CA PRO A 146 17.76 9.83 1.06
C PRO A 146 18.22 10.56 2.33
N ASP A 147 17.83 11.83 2.49
CA ASP A 147 18.12 12.68 3.65
C ASP A 147 16.97 12.75 4.66
N ASP A 148 15.96 11.90 4.54
CA ASP A 148 14.84 11.85 5.47
C ASP A 148 15.33 11.54 6.90
N PRO A 149 15.01 12.37 7.90
CA PRO A 149 15.52 12.19 9.26
C PRO A 149 15.05 10.88 9.90
N ARG A 150 13.97 10.26 9.41
CA ARG A 150 13.45 8.99 9.93
C ARG A 150 14.39 7.82 9.67
N TYR A 151 15.33 7.92 8.72
CA TYR A 151 16.37 6.91 8.50
C TYR A 151 17.21 6.63 9.76
N ALA A 152 17.32 7.59 10.68
CA ALA A 152 17.99 7.38 11.97
C ALA A 152 17.33 6.28 12.82
N ASN A 153 16.03 6.03 12.64
CA ASN A 153 15.29 5.02 13.39
C ASN A 153 15.38 3.62 12.75
N LEU A 154 15.64 3.54 11.44
CA LEU A 154 15.56 2.30 10.66
C LEU A 154 16.35 1.13 11.29
N PRO A 155 17.62 1.30 11.74
CA PRO A 155 18.35 0.20 12.38
C PRO A 155 17.69 -0.32 13.65
N ALA A 156 17.08 0.57 14.45
CA ALA A 156 16.40 0.19 15.68
C ALA A 156 15.07 -0.51 15.39
N MET A 157 14.33 -0.04 14.37
CA MET A 157 13.05 -0.64 13.96
C MET A 157 13.24 -2.05 13.40
N CYS A 158 14.32 -2.30 12.64
CA CYS A 158 14.61 -3.62 12.07
C CYS A 158 15.39 -4.55 13.01
N ALA A 159 15.76 -4.09 14.21
CA ALA A 159 16.56 -4.88 15.15
C ALA A 159 15.84 -6.18 15.54
N GLY A 160 16.45 -7.32 15.19
CA GLY A 160 15.88 -8.65 15.47
C GLY A 160 14.82 -9.12 14.46
N ILE A 161 14.57 -8.35 13.40
CA ILE A 161 13.63 -8.68 12.32
C ILE A 161 14.41 -9.05 11.05
N GLY A 162 15.24 -8.14 10.55
CA GLY A 162 15.95 -8.29 9.29
C GLY A 162 16.98 -7.18 9.06
N GLU A 163 17.61 -7.18 7.88
CA GLU A 163 18.56 -6.15 7.48
C GLU A 163 17.82 -4.85 7.12
N PRO A 164 18.21 -3.70 7.68
CA PRO A 164 17.70 -2.38 7.29
C PRO A 164 17.85 -2.14 5.78
N GLU A 165 16.73 -1.95 5.05
CA GLU A 165 16.78 -1.66 3.62
C GLU A 165 16.39 -0.22 3.32
N SER A 166 15.16 0.17 3.69
CA SER A 166 14.53 1.38 3.17
C SER A 166 13.48 1.96 4.13
N ILE A 167 13.02 3.17 3.82
CA ILE A 167 11.82 3.74 4.43
C ILE A 167 10.86 4.11 3.31
N VAL A 168 9.61 3.72 3.49
CA VAL A 168 8.52 4.00 2.57
C VAL A 168 7.49 4.91 3.25
N LEU A 169 7.07 5.94 2.54
CA LEU A 169 6.03 6.87 2.99
C LEU A 169 4.68 6.41 2.45
N VAL A 170 3.69 6.32 3.32
CA VAL A 170 2.37 5.78 2.98
C VAL A 170 1.31 6.86 3.11
N GLU A 171 0.52 7.02 2.05
CA GLU A 171 -0.75 7.73 2.06
C GLU A 171 -1.87 6.72 1.81
N GLY A 172 -2.80 6.58 2.75
CA GLY A 172 -3.80 5.52 2.69
C GLY A 172 -5.20 5.99 3.05
N TYR A 173 -6.16 5.13 2.74
CA TYR A 173 -7.49 5.20 3.35
C TYR A 173 -8.10 3.81 3.55
N ILE A 174 -8.90 3.70 4.61
CA ILE A 174 -9.75 2.56 4.90
C ILE A 174 -11.14 2.88 4.38
N LEU A 175 -11.69 1.99 3.56
CA LEU A 175 -13.08 1.99 3.14
C LEU A 175 -13.90 1.13 4.10
N GLU A 176 -14.81 1.77 4.82
CA GLU A 176 -15.78 1.13 5.70
C GLU A 176 -16.93 0.48 4.90
N PRO A 177 -17.54 -0.59 5.44
CA PRO A 177 -18.61 -1.35 4.77
C PRO A 177 -19.89 -0.54 4.51
#